data_AF-A0A1E4GJL0-F1
#
_entry.id   AF-A0A1E4GJL0-F1
#
_cell.length_a   1.000
_cell.length_b   1.000
_cell.length_c   1.000
_cell.angle_alpha   90.00
_cell.angle_beta   90.00
_cell.angle_gamma   90.00
#
_symmetry.space_group_name_H-M   'P 1'
#
loop_
_entity.id
_entity.type
_entity.pdbx_description
1 polymer ?
#
loop_
_entity_poly.entity_id
_entity_poly.type
_entity_poly.pdbx_seq_one_letter_code
_entity_poly.pdbx_strand_id
1 'polypeptide(L)'
;MRLAWLGTEPQERFMTSVTSAYATTTSYASRATALLASATATTNTDATSDTAGEQAAATVTLSSEAQAAMAERDFATVLAEAHAKLAALLADAGRTSPLEGEKLALDLSSLDARELYAMASQDSFSADEREAAGLEMQRRLAAALAGPAAIAEVTGSYTGLYKAAADYLDSLGPEEKAGEDWIAGRAAVTAAQKQLQSDPRKLPDAGQDDPVALYLALVEAGKSVEEVSIADVATSARKALDRLYADAVQSGKAPTFNKATTVGAYIDISGFSSRTLSAIALNTGEQFTAEEVTQAERALRSKSGAALLAGFQNASRSSDPTAFSQNIMAIFASMSAEERQAAGWSDKFYEAAMQSYVSTSKLMSMFGETTGGSGNSLASLLGR
;
A
#
# COMPACT_ATOMS: atom_id res chain seq x y z
N MET A 1 76.20 -19.48 -1.50
CA MET A 1 75.10 -20.06 -2.29
C MET A 1 73.88 -19.18 -2.08
N ARG A 2 73.11 -18.66 -3.06
CA ARG A 2 72.99 -18.90 -4.52
C ARG A 2 72.42 -20.27 -4.94
N LEU A 3 71.37 -20.20 -5.78
CA LEU A 3 70.46 -21.23 -6.35
C LEU A 3 69.11 -21.30 -5.57
N ALA A 4 67.95 -20.80 -6.04
CA ALA A 4 67.28 -20.69 -7.36
C ALA A 4 66.56 -22.00 -7.78
N TRP A 5 65.39 -22.02 -8.44
CA TRP A 5 64.52 -20.95 -8.98
C TRP A 5 63.09 -21.49 -9.22
N LEU A 6 62.03 -20.68 -9.04
CA LEU A 6 60.65 -20.80 -9.60
C LEU A 6 59.69 -19.86 -8.81
N GLY A 7 58.77 -19.09 -9.40
CA GLY A 7 58.62 -18.74 -10.82
C GLY A 7 57.18 -18.67 -11.35
N THR A 8 56.31 -17.84 -10.77
CA THR A 8 54.96 -17.51 -11.27
C THR A 8 54.57 -16.07 -10.90
N GLU A 9 53.67 -15.45 -11.68
CA GLU A 9 53.37 -14.02 -11.65
C GLU A 9 52.47 -13.53 -10.49
N PRO A 10 52.50 -12.23 -10.14
CA PRO A 10 51.36 -11.58 -9.51
C PRO A 10 50.16 -11.60 -10.47
N GLN A 11 48.99 -12.04 -10.00
CA GLN A 11 47.75 -11.95 -10.76
C GLN A 11 47.28 -10.49 -10.84
N GLU A 12 47.55 -9.83 -11.96
CA GLU A 12 46.75 -8.68 -12.38
C GLU A 12 45.36 -9.14 -12.82
N ARG A 13 44.38 -8.24 -12.65
CA ARG A 13 42.96 -8.35 -13.03
C ARG A 13 42.14 -9.29 -12.13
N PHE A 14 40.89 -8.97 -11.81
CA PHE A 14 40.04 -7.91 -12.37
C PHE A 14 39.58 -6.90 -11.31
N MET A 15 39.86 -5.61 -11.54
CA MET A 15 38.87 -4.58 -11.25
C MET A 15 37.79 -4.68 -12.32
N THR A 16 36.68 -5.35 -12.02
CA THR A 16 35.47 -5.24 -12.85
C THR A 16 34.61 -4.11 -12.31
N SER A 17 34.22 -3.20 -13.19
CA SER A 17 33.44 -2.01 -12.87
C SER A 17 32.09 -2.32 -12.21
N VAL A 18 31.68 -1.48 -11.27
CA VAL A 18 30.27 -1.36 -10.89
C VAL A 18 29.49 -0.87 -12.12
N THR A 19 28.73 -1.77 -12.74
CA THR A 19 27.65 -1.41 -13.68
C THR A 19 26.32 -1.58 -12.96
N SER A 20 25.58 -0.47 -12.81
CA SER A 20 24.25 -0.50 -12.22
C SER A 20 23.32 -1.38 -13.04
N ALA A 21 22.68 -2.35 -12.37
CA ALA A 21 21.70 -3.26 -12.93
C ALA A 21 20.54 -3.43 -11.94
N TYR A 22 19.93 -2.32 -11.53
CA TYR A 22 18.62 -2.34 -10.88
C TYR A 22 17.56 -2.72 -11.91
N ALA A 23 17.40 -4.03 -12.11
CA ALA A 23 16.36 -4.64 -12.92
C ALA A 23 15.43 -5.46 -12.00
N THR A 24 14.19 -4.98 -11.87
CA THR A 24 12.96 -5.81 -11.87
C THR A 24 12.93 -7.16 -11.12
N THR A 25 13.31 -7.24 -9.83
CA THR A 25 12.86 -8.27 -8.86
C THR A 25 13.40 -7.98 -7.44
N THR A 26 13.02 -6.86 -6.81
CA THR A 26 13.22 -6.73 -5.34
C THR A 26 12.37 -5.65 -4.62
N SER A 27 11.06 -5.55 -4.87
CA SER A 27 10.24 -4.41 -4.40
C SER A 27 10.09 -4.23 -2.87
N TYR A 28 10.51 -5.22 -2.06
CA TYR A 28 10.52 -5.11 -0.59
C TYR A 28 11.86 -5.51 0.04
N ALA A 29 12.38 -6.71 -0.25
CA ALA A 29 13.58 -7.22 0.41
C ALA A 29 14.85 -6.39 0.14
N SER A 30 14.98 -5.75 -1.03
CA SER A 30 16.21 -5.01 -1.37
C SER A 30 16.44 -3.82 -0.49
N ARG A 31 15.43 -3.08 -0.01
CA ARG A 31 15.73 -1.82 0.68
C ARG A 31 16.33 -2.05 2.05
N ALA A 32 15.83 -3.01 2.85
CA ALA A 32 16.56 -3.42 4.04
C ALA A 32 17.90 -4.05 3.67
N THR A 33 17.92 -4.97 2.70
CA THR A 33 19.17 -5.66 2.33
C THR A 33 20.24 -4.69 1.87
N ALA A 34 19.94 -3.65 1.09
CA ALA A 34 20.87 -2.61 0.62
C ALA A 34 21.21 -1.57 1.71
N LEU A 35 20.25 -1.23 2.58
CA LEU A 35 20.53 -0.40 3.77
C LEU A 35 21.42 -1.14 4.81
N LEU A 36 21.57 -2.47 4.70
CA LEU A 36 22.57 -3.29 5.40
C LEU A 36 23.80 -3.64 4.52
N ALA A 37 23.64 -3.78 3.20
CA ALA A 37 24.65 -4.27 2.26
C ALA A 37 25.48 -3.18 1.58
N SER A 38 25.48 -1.97 2.14
CA SER A 38 26.67 -1.09 2.08
C SER A 38 27.93 -1.77 2.65
N ALA A 39 27.79 -2.95 3.28
CA ALA A 39 28.87 -3.82 3.74
C ALA A 39 29.47 -4.82 2.71
N THR A 40 28.71 -5.41 1.77
CA THR A 40 29.22 -6.51 0.90
C THR A 40 28.40 -6.80 -0.37
N ALA A 41 29.06 -7.33 -1.40
CA ALA A 41 28.52 -7.84 -2.68
C ALA A 41 29.44 -8.97 -3.20
N THR A 42 29.18 -9.79 -4.24
CA THR A 42 28.13 -9.89 -5.31
C THR A 42 28.02 -11.41 -5.71
N THR A 43 27.54 -11.99 -6.83
CA THR A 43 27.04 -11.61 -8.19
C THR A 43 26.31 -12.82 -8.82
N ASN A 44 25.17 -12.60 -9.48
CA ASN A 44 24.70 -13.28 -10.73
C ASN A 44 24.38 -14.82 -10.70
N THR A 45 23.63 -15.47 -11.62
CA THR A 45 23.02 -15.12 -12.95
C THR A 45 21.86 -16.09 -13.33
N ASP A 46 20.89 -15.62 -14.14
CA ASP A 46 20.00 -16.24 -15.19
C ASP A 46 19.47 -17.71 -15.16
N ALA A 47 18.17 -17.92 -15.49
CA ALA A 47 17.71 -18.39 -16.85
C ALA A 47 16.25 -18.95 -17.01
N THR A 48 15.36 -18.19 -17.70
CA THR A 48 14.54 -18.56 -18.90
C THR A 48 13.48 -19.71 -18.94
N SER A 49 12.17 -19.34 -18.97
CA SER A 49 10.94 -19.89 -19.69
C SER A 49 10.66 -21.42 -19.86
N ASP A 50 9.42 -21.94 -19.95
CA ASP A 50 8.30 -21.61 -20.89
C ASP A 50 6.93 -22.26 -20.47
N THR A 51 5.92 -22.25 -21.35
CA THR A 51 4.45 -22.32 -21.16
C THR A 51 3.76 -23.69 -21.36
N ALA A 52 2.53 -23.87 -20.82
CA ALA A 52 1.58 -24.91 -21.25
C ALA A 52 0.10 -24.74 -20.79
N GLY A 53 -0.85 -24.75 -21.76
CA GLY A 53 -2.09 -25.56 -21.71
C GLY A 53 -3.36 -25.09 -20.97
N GLU A 54 -4.36 -24.61 -21.72
CA GLU A 54 -5.75 -24.39 -21.26
C GLU A 54 -6.59 -25.70 -21.21
N GLN A 55 -7.66 -25.71 -20.39
CA GLN A 55 -8.93 -26.37 -20.73
C GLN A 55 -10.14 -25.54 -20.25
N ALA A 56 -11.20 -25.51 -21.05
CA ALA A 56 -12.36 -24.65 -20.84
C ALA A 56 -13.53 -25.33 -20.11
N ALA A 57 -14.27 -24.55 -19.32
CA ALA A 57 -15.60 -24.88 -18.81
C ALA A 57 -16.61 -23.80 -19.24
N ALA A 58 -17.87 -24.16 -19.44
CA ALA A 58 -18.84 -23.30 -20.12
C ALA A 58 -19.24 -22.05 -19.30
N THR A 59 -18.77 -20.88 -19.73
CA THR A 59 -19.08 -19.58 -19.13
C THR A 59 -20.49 -19.10 -19.50
N VAL A 60 -21.22 -18.54 -18.54
CA VAL A 60 -22.45 -17.79 -18.80
C VAL A 60 -22.09 -16.44 -19.42
N THR A 61 -22.48 -16.22 -20.68
CA THR A 61 -22.13 -15.01 -21.44
C THR A 61 -22.88 -13.78 -20.91
N LEU A 62 -22.21 -12.97 -20.10
CA LEU A 62 -22.57 -11.56 -19.85
C LEU A 62 -22.48 -10.79 -21.18
N SER A 63 -23.19 -9.66 -21.32
CA SER A 63 -23.13 -8.87 -22.57
C SER A 63 -21.73 -8.31 -22.81
N SER A 64 -21.37 -8.03 -24.06
CA SER A 64 -20.05 -7.51 -24.45
C SER A 64 -19.63 -6.25 -23.69
N GLU A 65 -20.59 -5.39 -23.34
CA GLU A 65 -20.39 -4.13 -22.64
C GLU A 65 -20.21 -4.36 -21.13
N ALA A 66 -20.93 -5.33 -20.56
CA ALA A 66 -20.75 -5.77 -19.18
C ALA A 66 -19.42 -6.54 -19.02
N GLN A 67 -19.02 -7.33 -20.02
CA GLN A 67 -17.72 -7.98 -20.06
C GLN A 67 -16.59 -6.97 -20.21
N ALA A 68 -16.72 -5.95 -21.06
CA ALA A 68 -15.72 -4.88 -21.15
C ALA A 68 -15.64 -4.02 -19.87
N ALA A 69 -16.75 -3.82 -19.16
CA ALA A 69 -16.79 -3.10 -17.88
C ALA A 69 -16.35 -3.93 -16.66
N MET A 70 -16.25 -5.27 -16.80
CA MET A 70 -15.76 -6.19 -15.77
C MET A 70 -14.43 -6.85 -16.14
N ALA A 71 -13.92 -6.61 -17.35
CA ALA A 71 -12.59 -7.03 -17.76
C ALA A 71 -11.55 -6.26 -16.94
N GLU A 72 -10.64 -7.00 -16.34
CA GLU A 72 -9.46 -6.39 -15.74
C GLU A 72 -8.65 -5.69 -16.85
N ARG A 73 -8.34 -4.40 -16.67
CA ARG A 73 -7.50 -3.59 -17.60
C ARG A 73 -6.26 -4.41 -17.97
N ASP A 74 -5.96 -4.53 -19.26
CA ASP A 74 -4.73 -5.21 -19.68
C ASP A 74 -3.49 -4.40 -19.25
N PHE A 75 -2.35 -5.07 -19.12
CA PHE A 75 -1.15 -4.42 -18.59
C PHE A 75 -0.56 -3.33 -19.50
N ALA A 76 -0.81 -3.36 -20.82
CA ALA A 76 -0.36 -2.29 -21.72
C ALA A 76 -1.23 -1.03 -21.55
N THR A 77 -2.53 -1.19 -21.32
CA THR A 77 -3.44 -0.11 -20.90
C THR A 77 -3.01 0.47 -19.55
N VAL A 78 -2.71 -0.37 -18.55
CA VAL A 78 -2.17 0.09 -17.24
C VAL A 78 -0.87 0.87 -17.41
N LEU A 79 0.07 0.37 -18.21
CA LEU A 79 1.35 1.02 -18.49
C LEU A 79 1.17 2.39 -19.14
N ALA A 80 0.27 2.51 -20.13
CA ALA A 80 -0.04 3.77 -20.80
C ALA A 80 -0.69 4.79 -19.85
N GLU A 81 -1.60 4.36 -18.97
CA GLU A 81 -2.21 5.23 -17.96
C GLU A 81 -1.21 5.65 -16.88
N ALA A 82 -0.31 4.77 -16.44
CA ALA A 82 0.76 5.10 -15.49
C ALA A 82 1.69 6.20 -16.04
N HIS A 83 2.13 6.07 -17.30
CA HIS A 83 2.89 7.12 -18.01
C HIS A 83 2.14 8.45 -18.08
N ALA A 84 0.86 8.42 -18.47
CA ALA A 84 0.05 9.64 -18.58
C ALA A 84 -0.18 10.33 -17.23
N LYS A 85 -0.46 9.56 -16.17
CA LYS A 85 -0.62 10.06 -14.80
C LYS A 85 0.68 10.66 -14.25
N LEU A 86 1.80 9.96 -14.42
CA LEU A 86 3.11 10.41 -13.95
C LEU A 86 3.54 11.73 -14.64
N ALA A 87 3.37 11.81 -15.96
CA ALA A 87 3.65 13.04 -16.72
C ALA A 87 2.78 14.22 -16.26
N ALA A 88 1.49 13.98 -15.96
CA ALA A 88 0.59 15.02 -15.44
C ALA A 88 1.00 15.48 -14.02
N LEU A 89 1.32 14.54 -13.12
CA LEU A 89 1.79 14.83 -11.76
C LEU A 89 3.11 15.62 -11.77
N LEU A 90 4.08 15.23 -12.60
CA LEU A 90 5.33 15.96 -12.78
C LEU A 90 5.10 17.39 -13.29
N ALA A 91 4.21 17.55 -14.28
CA ALA A 91 3.82 18.87 -14.80
C ALA A 91 3.10 19.74 -13.75
N ASP A 92 2.25 19.15 -12.90
CA ASP A 92 1.62 19.86 -11.77
C ASP A 92 2.64 20.24 -10.70
N ALA A 93 3.47 19.31 -10.22
CA ALA A 93 4.52 19.68 -9.27
C ALA A 93 5.49 20.73 -9.87
N GLY A 94 5.67 20.75 -11.19
CA GLY A 94 6.65 21.56 -11.90
C GLY A 94 8.05 20.94 -11.85
N ARG A 95 8.10 19.61 -11.79
CA ARG A 95 9.32 18.80 -11.59
C ARG A 95 9.65 18.00 -12.85
N THR A 96 10.92 17.62 -12.98
CA THR A 96 11.41 16.69 -14.01
C THR A 96 11.80 15.31 -13.46
N SER A 97 11.69 15.13 -12.14
CA SER A 97 11.90 13.86 -11.44
C SER A 97 10.94 13.79 -10.24
N PRO A 98 10.39 12.61 -9.91
CA PRO A 98 9.56 12.42 -8.73
C PRO A 98 10.36 12.42 -7.42
N LEU A 99 11.70 12.41 -7.48
CA LEU A 99 12.58 12.43 -6.32
C LEU A 99 13.21 13.82 -6.08
N GLU A 100 13.73 14.02 -4.87
CA GLU A 100 14.69 15.06 -4.54
C GLU A 100 15.86 14.44 -3.76
N GLY A 101 16.95 14.14 -4.46
CA GLY A 101 17.97 13.22 -3.96
C GLY A 101 17.39 11.81 -3.80
N GLU A 102 17.50 11.24 -2.61
CA GLU A 102 16.98 9.90 -2.28
C GLU A 102 15.55 9.93 -1.68
N LYS A 103 14.89 11.10 -1.63
CA LYS A 103 13.55 11.26 -1.04
C LYS A 103 12.46 11.38 -2.10
N LEU A 104 11.29 10.82 -1.81
CA LEU A 104 10.08 11.05 -2.61
C LEU A 104 9.64 12.52 -2.46
N ALA A 105 9.49 13.22 -3.58
CA ALA A 105 9.13 14.65 -3.64
C ALA A 105 7.95 14.92 -4.58
N LEU A 106 7.27 13.86 -5.03
CA LEU A 106 6.05 13.89 -5.82
C LEU A 106 5.01 12.96 -5.20
N ASP A 107 3.77 13.42 -5.03
CA ASP A 107 2.70 12.59 -4.46
C ASP A 107 2.18 11.56 -5.47
N LEU A 108 2.63 10.31 -5.31
CA LEU A 108 2.19 9.17 -6.11
C LEU A 108 0.93 8.47 -5.54
N SER A 109 0.27 9.03 -4.51
CA SER A 109 -0.94 8.45 -3.89
C SER A 109 -2.16 8.35 -4.83
N SER A 110 -2.08 8.94 -6.03
CA SER A 110 -3.11 8.87 -7.08
C SER A 110 -2.92 7.73 -8.10
N LEU A 111 -1.74 7.09 -8.13
CA LEU A 111 -1.52 5.86 -8.92
C LEU A 111 -2.10 4.66 -8.17
N ASP A 112 -2.76 3.75 -8.90
CA ASP A 112 -3.21 2.48 -8.32
C ASP A 112 -2.03 1.47 -8.14
N ALA A 113 -2.30 0.32 -7.53
CA ALA A 113 -1.24 -0.66 -7.24
C ALA A 113 -0.61 -1.28 -8.50
N ARG A 114 -1.39 -1.48 -9.57
CA ARG A 114 -0.89 -2.02 -10.85
C ARG A 114 -0.15 -0.95 -11.63
N GLU A 115 -0.55 0.31 -11.50
CA GLU A 115 0.15 1.46 -12.07
C GLU A 115 1.50 1.72 -11.38
N LEU A 116 1.57 1.60 -10.05
CA LEU A 116 2.84 1.62 -9.33
C LEU A 116 3.73 0.42 -9.69
N TYR A 117 3.16 -0.78 -9.78
CA TYR A 117 3.92 -1.95 -10.21
C TYR A 117 4.46 -1.78 -11.64
N ALA A 118 3.68 -1.22 -12.57
CA ALA A 118 4.15 -0.85 -13.91
C ALA A 118 5.26 0.20 -13.84
N MET A 119 5.08 1.26 -13.03
CA MET A 119 6.04 2.33 -12.82
C MET A 119 7.36 1.85 -12.19
N ALA A 120 7.33 0.80 -11.36
CA ALA A 120 8.52 0.18 -10.76
C ALA A 120 9.19 -0.88 -11.65
N SER A 121 8.41 -1.64 -12.42
CA SER A 121 8.86 -2.86 -13.12
C SER A 121 9.20 -2.70 -14.60
N GLN A 122 8.94 -1.55 -15.23
CA GLN A 122 9.11 -1.40 -16.68
C GLN A 122 10.25 -0.41 -17.04
N ASP A 123 11.23 -0.86 -17.81
CA ASP A 123 12.38 -0.05 -18.27
C ASP A 123 12.00 1.16 -19.16
N SER A 124 10.71 1.29 -19.52
CA SER A 124 10.15 2.52 -20.08
C SER A 124 10.18 3.72 -19.11
N PHE A 125 10.32 3.47 -17.82
CA PHE A 125 10.47 4.49 -16.77
C PHE A 125 11.94 4.65 -16.37
N SER A 126 12.33 5.89 -16.07
CA SER A 126 13.68 6.22 -15.61
C SER A 126 13.99 5.62 -14.22
N ALA A 127 15.26 5.66 -13.82
CA ALA A 127 15.70 5.13 -12.53
C ALA A 127 15.00 5.82 -11.35
N ASP A 128 14.94 7.16 -11.36
CA ASP A 128 14.23 7.97 -10.36
C ASP A 128 12.74 7.60 -10.26
N GLU A 129 12.10 7.30 -11.38
CA GLU A 129 10.68 6.95 -11.43
C GLU A 129 10.42 5.54 -10.88
N ARG A 130 11.29 4.57 -11.24
CA ARG A 130 11.21 3.20 -10.69
C ARG A 130 11.48 3.17 -9.18
N GLU A 131 12.44 3.96 -8.71
CA GLU A 131 12.77 4.14 -7.30
C GLU A 131 11.63 4.85 -6.53
N ALA A 132 11.04 5.90 -7.09
CA ALA A 132 9.91 6.61 -6.49
C ALA A 132 8.66 5.72 -6.35
N ALA A 133 8.38 4.87 -7.34
CA ALA A 133 7.30 3.89 -7.26
C ALA A 133 7.58 2.85 -6.15
N GLY A 134 8.81 2.33 -6.06
CA GLY A 134 9.24 1.45 -4.97
C GLY A 134 9.07 2.08 -3.57
N LEU A 135 9.42 3.37 -3.41
CA LEU A 135 9.21 4.13 -2.18
C LEU A 135 7.72 4.25 -1.80
N GLU A 136 6.83 4.55 -2.75
CA GLU A 136 5.38 4.61 -2.48
C GLU A 136 4.77 3.24 -2.20
N MET A 137 5.21 2.17 -2.88
CA MET A 137 4.81 0.79 -2.58
C MET A 137 5.23 0.40 -1.15
N GLN A 138 6.48 0.69 -0.77
CA GLN A 138 6.97 0.48 0.59
C GLN A 138 6.15 1.27 1.63
N ARG A 139 5.80 2.53 1.34
CA ARG A 139 4.94 3.36 2.21
C ARG A 139 3.54 2.75 2.37
N ARG A 140 2.95 2.20 1.31
CA ARG A 140 1.62 1.55 1.36
C ARG A 140 1.61 0.28 2.22
N LEU A 141 2.64 -0.57 2.14
CA LEU A 141 2.77 -1.70 3.08
C LEU A 141 2.93 -1.19 4.51
N ALA A 142 3.82 -0.22 4.74
CA ALA A 142 4.07 0.32 6.08
C ALA A 142 2.79 0.90 6.73
N ALA A 143 1.95 1.59 5.94
CA ALA A 143 0.65 2.09 6.37
C ALA A 143 -0.36 0.96 6.68
N ALA A 144 -0.36 -0.12 5.90
CA ALA A 144 -1.20 -1.30 6.14
C ALA A 144 -0.78 -2.09 7.40
N LEU A 145 0.52 -2.13 7.70
CA LEU A 145 1.07 -2.87 8.86
C LEU A 145 1.06 -2.07 10.16
N ALA A 146 1.09 -0.73 10.13
CA ALA A 146 1.26 0.12 11.32
C ALA A 146 0.19 -0.10 12.42
N GLY A 147 -1.10 -0.14 12.05
CA GLY A 147 -2.18 -0.39 13.01
C GLY A 147 -2.08 -1.79 13.66
N PRO A 148 -2.00 -2.87 12.85
CA PRO A 148 -1.75 -4.22 13.33
C PRO A 148 -0.46 -4.38 14.15
N ALA A 149 0.59 -3.62 13.87
CA ALA A 149 1.85 -3.64 14.63
C ALA A 149 1.68 -3.01 16.02
N ALA A 150 1.03 -1.84 16.12
CA ALA A 150 0.69 -1.24 17.42
C ALA A 150 -0.24 -2.14 18.26
N ILE A 151 -1.13 -2.91 17.63
CA ILE A 151 -1.91 -3.95 18.32
C ILE A 151 -0.98 -5.10 18.79
N ALA A 152 -0.02 -5.52 17.98
CA ALA A 152 0.93 -6.58 18.34
C ALA A 152 1.84 -6.17 19.51
N GLU A 153 2.31 -4.93 19.57
CA GLU A 153 3.06 -4.38 20.71
C GLU A 153 2.26 -4.43 22.02
N VAL A 154 1.00 -3.98 22.00
CA VAL A 154 0.16 -3.89 23.20
C VAL A 154 -0.39 -5.25 23.66
N THR A 155 -0.70 -6.15 22.72
CA THR A 155 -1.24 -7.50 23.03
C THR A 155 -0.16 -8.57 23.17
N GLY A 156 1.06 -8.27 22.72
CA GLY A 156 2.15 -9.22 22.52
C GLY A 156 1.85 -10.28 21.48
N SER A 157 0.92 -10.07 20.52
CA SER A 157 0.43 -11.10 19.60
C SER A 157 0.56 -10.70 18.12
N TYR A 158 1.34 -11.45 17.35
CA TYR A 158 1.65 -11.11 15.95
C TYR A 158 0.63 -11.65 14.93
N THR A 159 -0.35 -12.46 15.36
CA THR A 159 -1.35 -13.08 14.46
C THR A 159 -2.15 -12.06 13.64
N GLY A 160 -2.50 -10.91 14.23
CA GLY A 160 -3.18 -9.83 13.50
C GLY A 160 -2.29 -9.16 12.45
N LEU A 161 -1.00 -8.97 12.77
CA LEU A 161 -0.01 -8.34 11.88
C LEU A 161 0.29 -9.22 10.65
N TYR A 162 0.54 -10.52 10.85
CA TYR A 162 0.74 -11.46 9.75
C TYR A 162 -0.54 -11.78 8.97
N LYS A 163 -1.73 -11.59 9.56
CA LYS A 163 -2.98 -11.58 8.78
C LYS A 163 -3.06 -10.35 7.87
N ALA A 164 -2.81 -9.14 8.40
CA ALA A 164 -2.83 -7.92 7.61
C ALA A 164 -1.81 -7.93 6.46
N ALA A 165 -0.61 -8.49 6.68
CA ALA A 165 0.39 -8.70 5.63
C ALA A 165 -0.11 -9.62 4.51
N ALA A 166 -0.78 -10.74 4.84
CA ALA A 166 -1.39 -11.61 3.86
C ALA A 166 -2.54 -10.92 3.11
N ASP A 167 -3.44 -10.25 3.83
CA ASP A 167 -4.58 -9.53 3.23
C ASP A 167 -4.10 -8.41 2.27
N TYR A 168 -3.01 -7.71 2.61
CA TYR A 168 -2.35 -6.73 1.73
C TYR A 168 -1.77 -7.40 0.49
N LEU A 169 -0.92 -8.42 0.64
CA LEU A 169 -0.32 -9.15 -0.50
C LEU A 169 -1.39 -9.76 -1.42
N ASP A 170 -2.46 -10.31 -0.85
CA ASP A 170 -3.58 -10.91 -1.60
C ASP A 170 -4.46 -9.85 -2.28
N SER A 171 -4.33 -8.56 -1.96
CA SER A 171 -5.01 -7.44 -2.64
C SER A 171 -4.28 -6.90 -3.88
N LEU A 172 -3.01 -7.27 -4.07
CA LEU A 172 -2.15 -6.74 -5.15
C LEU A 172 -2.54 -7.25 -6.55
N GLY A 173 -1.99 -6.65 -7.60
CA GLY A 173 -2.31 -6.97 -8.99
C GLY A 173 -1.83 -8.36 -9.44
N PRO A 174 -2.43 -8.92 -10.52
CA PRO A 174 -2.00 -10.21 -11.06
C PRO A 174 -0.55 -10.20 -11.57
N GLU A 175 -0.05 -9.07 -12.07
CA GLU A 175 1.33 -8.95 -12.53
C GLU A 175 2.36 -8.96 -11.40
N GLU A 176 2.04 -8.31 -10.28
CA GLU A 176 2.89 -8.33 -9.07
C GLU A 176 2.87 -9.72 -8.43
N LYS A 177 1.70 -10.37 -8.41
CA LYS A 177 1.52 -11.77 -7.94
C LYS A 177 2.26 -12.81 -8.76
N ALA A 178 2.62 -12.50 -10.01
CA ALA A 178 3.45 -13.35 -10.85
C ALA A 178 4.97 -13.17 -10.58
N GLY A 179 5.36 -12.13 -9.83
CA GLY A 179 6.77 -11.85 -9.50
C GLY A 179 7.33 -12.75 -8.40
N GLU A 180 8.60 -13.11 -8.51
CA GLU A 180 9.29 -13.99 -7.56
C GLU A 180 9.30 -13.40 -6.13
N ASP A 181 9.47 -12.08 -5.99
CA ASP A 181 9.34 -11.34 -4.73
C ASP A 181 8.04 -11.64 -3.99
N TRP A 182 6.91 -11.55 -4.71
CA TRP A 182 5.59 -11.74 -4.13
C TRP A 182 5.39 -13.20 -3.72
N ILE A 183 5.83 -14.13 -4.56
CA ILE A 183 5.75 -15.57 -4.29
C ILE A 183 6.57 -15.92 -3.04
N ALA A 184 7.80 -15.40 -2.92
CA ALA A 184 8.66 -15.59 -1.75
C ALA A 184 8.06 -14.96 -0.48
N GLY A 185 7.67 -13.69 -0.52
CA GLY A 185 7.09 -12.98 0.62
C GLY A 185 5.75 -13.57 1.07
N ARG A 186 4.90 -14.00 0.12
CA ARG A 186 3.63 -14.67 0.45
C ARG A 186 3.86 -16.06 1.05
N ALA A 187 4.90 -16.78 0.62
CA ALA A 187 5.32 -18.04 1.23
C ALA A 187 5.88 -17.82 2.64
N ALA A 188 6.70 -16.80 2.87
CA ALA A 188 7.20 -16.41 4.18
C ALA A 188 6.06 -16.07 5.15
N VAL A 189 5.13 -15.19 4.76
CA VAL A 189 3.92 -14.88 5.56
C VAL A 189 3.09 -16.16 5.86
N THR A 190 3.01 -17.09 4.91
CA THR A 190 2.31 -18.38 5.12
C THR A 190 3.07 -19.32 6.07
N ALA A 191 4.40 -19.26 6.11
CA ALA A 191 5.21 -19.98 7.10
C ALA A 191 5.07 -19.36 8.49
N ALA A 192 5.13 -18.04 8.59
CA ALA A 192 4.91 -17.29 9.82
C ALA A 192 3.53 -17.58 10.46
N GLN A 193 2.46 -17.53 9.66
CA GLN A 193 1.10 -17.86 10.12
C GLN A 193 0.99 -19.28 10.71
N LYS A 194 1.77 -20.26 10.23
CA LYS A 194 1.82 -21.62 10.82
C LYS A 194 2.55 -21.64 12.16
N GLN A 195 3.60 -20.84 12.34
CA GLN A 195 4.29 -20.71 13.63
C GLN A 195 3.36 -20.07 14.68
N LEU A 196 2.61 -19.03 14.28
CA LEU A 196 1.66 -18.31 15.14
C LEU A 196 0.42 -19.13 15.54
N GLN A 197 0.14 -20.26 14.89
CA GLN A 197 -0.84 -21.24 15.38
C GLN A 197 -0.35 -22.01 16.62
N SER A 198 0.97 -22.09 16.82
CA SER A 198 1.60 -22.81 17.94
C SER A 198 2.01 -21.86 19.07
N ASP A 199 2.55 -20.69 18.73
CA ASP A 199 2.84 -19.61 19.69
C ASP A 199 2.48 -18.25 19.06
N PRO A 200 1.27 -17.71 19.32
CA PRO A 200 0.84 -16.40 18.82
C PRO A 200 1.70 -15.22 19.29
N ARG A 201 2.50 -15.40 20.37
CA ARG A 201 3.25 -14.33 21.02
C ARG A 201 4.73 -14.29 20.69
N LYS A 202 5.25 -15.32 20.02
CA LYS A 202 6.62 -15.31 19.51
C LYS A 202 6.64 -14.66 18.13
N LEU A 203 7.57 -13.73 17.91
CA LEU A 203 7.84 -13.22 16.56
C LEU A 203 8.33 -14.40 15.68
N PRO A 204 7.69 -14.66 14.52
CA PRO A 204 8.09 -15.76 13.65
C PRO A 204 9.48 -15.60 13.06
N ASP A 205 10.10 -16.73 12.74
CA ASP A 205 11.31 -16.80 11.92
C ASP A 205 10.93 -17.40 10.57
N ALA A 206 10.60 -16.55 9.61
CA ALA A 206 10.06 -16.94 8.30
C ALA A 206 11.03 -16.67 7.12
N GLY A 207 12.28 -16.32 7.42
CA GLY A 207 13.31 -16.03 6.43
C GLY A 207 13.42 -14.54 6.04
N GLN A 208 14.40 -14.26 5.18
CA GLN A 208 14.79 -12.91 4.75
C GLN A 208 13.70 -12.18 3.92
N ASP A 209 12.81 -12.93 3.28
CA ASP A 209 11.79 -12.42 2.37
C ASP A 209 10.48 -12.03 3.10
N ASP A 210 10.47 -12.11 4.44
CA ASP A 210 9.32 -11.77 5.28
C ASP A 210 9.07 -10.24 5.32
N PRO A 211 7.97 -9.73 4.72
CA PRO A 211 7.67 -8.30 4.68
C PRO A 211 7.30 -7.72 6.05
N VAL A 212 6.92 -8.55 7.03
CA VAL A 212 6.63 -8.11 8.40
C VAL A 212 7.93 -7.95 9.20
N ALA A 213 8.85 -8.91 9.11
CA ALA A 213 10.16 -8.81 9.75
C ALA A 213 10.95 -7.60 9.19
N LEU A 214 10.90 -7.42 7.86
CA LEU A 214 11.37 -6.22 7.16
C LEU A 214 10.78 -4.93 7.74
N TYR A 215 9.45 -4.85 7.85
CA TYR A 215 8.76 -3.66 8.37
C TYR A 215 9.16 -3.34 9.81
N LEU A 216 9.20 -4.35 10.69
CA LEU A 216 9.57 -4.16 12.10
C LEU A 216 11.03 -3.70 12.24
N ALA A 217 11.96 -4.26 11.47
CA ALA A 217 13.36 -3.82 11.46
C ALA A 217 13.54 -2.39 10.93
N LEU A 218 12.72 -1.95 9.98
CA LEU A 218 12.70 -0.56 9.50
C LEU A 218 12.15 0.41 10.56
N VAL A 219 11.10 0.02 11.31
CA VAL A 219 10.56 0.80 12.43
C VAL A 219 11.58 0.91 13.57
N GLU A 220 12.21 -0.20 13.97
CA GLU A 220 13.26 -0.20 15.00
C GLU A 220 14.47 0.67 14.60
N ALA A 221 14.85 0.66 13.32
CA ALA A 221 15.90 1.51 12.78
C ALA A 221 15.50 3.00 12.60
N GLY A 222 14.24 3.37 12.86
CA GLY A 222 13.70 4.71 12.61
C GLY A 222 13.61 5.10 11.13
N LYS A 223 13.59 4.12 10.22
CA LYS A 223 13.66 4.29 8.76
C LYS A 223 12.29 4.10 8.08
N SER A 224 11.32 4.94 8.45
CA SER A 224 10.09 5.12 7.67
C SER A 224 10.36 5.87 6.36
N VAL A 225 9.64 5.57 5.29
CA VAL A 225 9.58 6.44 4.11
C VAL A 225 8.94 7.77 4.54
N GLU A 226 9.66 8.87 4.40
CA GLU A 226 9.17 10.20 4.72
C GLU A 226 8.13 10.63 3.69
N GLU A 227 6.97 11.09 4.14
CA GLU A 227 5.89 11.46 3.23
C GLU A 227 6.12 12.84 2.60
N VAL A 228 5.69 13.00 1.34
CA VAL A 228 5.65 14.30 0.67
C VAL A 228 4.82 15.29 1.51
N SER A 229 5.37 16.49 1.73
CA SER A 229 4.75 17.45 2.64
C SER A 229 3.37 17.87 2.16
N ILE A 230 2.43 18.06 3.08
CA ILE A 230 1.06 18.47 2.72
C ILE A 230 1.02 19.85 2.04
N ALA A 231 2.04 20.69 2.21
CA ALA A 231 2.17 21.97 1.53
C ALA A 231 2.59 21.81 0.04
N ASP A 232 3.42 20.83 -0.28
CA ASP A 232 3.78 20.51 -1.67
C ASP A 232 2.63 19.80 -2.39
N VAL A 233 1.90 18.93 -1.66
CA VAL A 233 0.62 18.35 -2.11
C VAL A 233 -0.39 19.47 -2.41
N ALA A 234 -0.57 20.44 -1.50
CA ALA A 234 -1.47 21.57 -1.70
C ALA A 234 -1.08 22.40 -2.94
N THR A 235 0.20 22.72 -3.09
CA THR A 235 0.70 23.50 -4.22
C THR A 235 0.55 22.77 -5.56
N SER A 236 0.64 21.45 -5.56
CA SER A 236 0.38 20.60 -6.74
C SER A 236 -1.13 20.49 -7.02
N ALA A 237 -1.96 20.33 -5.98
CA ALA A 237 -3.41 20.27 -6.07
C ALA A 237 -4.04 21.57 -6.60
N ARG A 238 -3.50 22.73 -6.19
CA ARG A 238 -3.89 24.06 -6.69
C ARG A 238 -3.71 24.14 -8.21
N LYS A 239 -2.53 23.79 -8.72
CA LYS A 239 -2.23 23.80 -10.16
C LYS A 239 -3.06 22.78 -10.94
N ALA A 240 -3.33 21.60 -10.37
CA ALA A 240 -4.21 20.62 -10.97
C ALA A 240 -5.65 21.14 -11.13
N LEU A 241 -6.19 21.82 -10.10
CA LEU A 241 -7.48 22.51 -10.18
C LEU A 241 -7.45 23.67 -11.20
N ASP A 242 -6.37 24.45 -11.22
CA ASP A 242 -6.21 25.57 -12.14
C ASP A 242 -6.14 25.10 -13.61
N ARG A 243 -5.56 23.92 -13.87
CA ARG A 243 -5.65 23.27 -15.19
C ARG A 243 -7.09 22.87 -15.52
N LEU A 244 -7.79 22.19 -14.62
CA LEU A 244 -9.20 21.81 -14.84
C LEU A 244 -10.10 23.04 -15.10
N TYR A 245 -9.82 24.18 -14.45
CA TYR A 245 -10.48 25.45 -14.73
C TYR A 245 -10.07 26.07 -16.08
N ALA A 246 -8.78 26.00 -16.44
CA ALA A 246 -8.30 26.46 -17.74
C ALA A 246 -8.89 25.65 -18.90
N ASP A 247 -8.93 24.32 -18.78
CA ASP A 247 -9.52 23.40 -19.76
C ASP A 247 -11.03 23.66 -19.93
N ALA A 248 -11.74 23.91 -18.83
CA ALA A 248 -13.14 24.32 -18.86
C ALA A 248 -13.34 25.63 -19.65
N VAL A 249 -12.56 26.67 -19.34
CA VAL A 249 -12.62 27.97 -20.03
C VAL A 249 -12.22 27.84 -21.50
N GLN A 250 -11.20 27.04 -21.82
CA GLN A 250 -10.78 26.76 -23.21
C GLN A 250 -11.85 26.01 -23.99
N SER A 251 -12.64 25.15 -23.34
CA SER A 251 -13.83 24.51 -23.93
C SER A 251 -15.03 25.46 -24.11
N GLY A 252 -14.88 26.75 -23.78
CA GLY A 252 -15.92 27.76 -23.88
C GLY A 252 -16.96 27.71 -22.75
N LYS A 253 -16.63 27.09 -21.61
CA LYS A 253 -17.56 26.83 -20.50
C LYS A 253 -17.08 27.43 -19.19
N ALA A 254 -18.01 27.87 -18.35
CA ALA A 254 -17.69 28.23 -16.97
C ALA A 254 -17.41 26.95 -16.15
N PRO A 255 -16.31 26.87 -15.38
CA PRO A 255 -16.10 25.79 -14.43
C PRO A 255 -17.16 25.84 -13.31
N THR A 256 -17.62 24.69 -12.86
CA THR A 256 -18.57 24.58 -11.73
C THR A 256 -18.52 23.20 -11.09
N PHE A 257 -18.79 23.10 -9.80
CA PHE A 257 -18.98 21.82 -9.12
C PHE A 257 -20.43 21.31 -9.15
N ASN A 258 -21.32 21.98 -9.89
CA ASN A 258 -22.68 21.49 -10.13
C ASN A 258 -22.68 20.38 -11.21
N LYS A 259 -22.71 19.11 -10.78
CA LYS A 259 -22.79 17.93 -11.67
C LYS A 259 -24.07 17.86 -12.54
N ALA A 260 -25.10 18.64 -12.22
CA ALA A 260 -26.31 18.80 -13.03
C ALA A 260 -26.27 19.99 -14.00
N THR A 261 -25.10 20.59 -14.24
CA THR A 261 -24.95 21.70 -15.18
C THR A 261 -25.14 21.28 -16.64
N THR A 262 -25.82 22.12 -17.42
CA THR A 262 -25.97 21.98 -18.88
C THR A 262 -25.21 23.06 -19.65
N VAL A 263 -24.70 24.09 -18.95
CA VAL A 263 -24.05 25.28 -19.54
C VAL A 263 -22.60 25.47 -19.09
N GLY A 264 -22.20 24.82 -18.00
CA GLY A 264 -20.82 24.83 -17.50
C GLY A 264 -20.07 23.54 -17.82
N ALA A 265 -18.80 23.49 -17.40
CA ALA A 265 -18.02 22.27 -17.29
C ALA A 265 -18.04 21.82 -15.83
N TYR A 266 -18.47 20.58 -15.58
CA TYR A 266 -18.43 20.02 -14.23
C TYR A 266 -17.00 19.61 -13.89
N ILE A 267 -16.46 20.15 -12.80
CA ILE A 267 -15.11 19.90 -12.31
C ILE A 267 -15.15 18.74 -11.31
N ASP A 268 -14.86 17.51 -11.78
CA ASP A 268 -14.90 16.32 -10.92
C ASP A 268 -13.57 16.08 -10.20
N ILE A 269 -13.53 16.45 -8.92
CA ILE A 269 -12.38 16.18 -8.04
C ILE A 269 -12.49 14.86 -7.29
N SER A 270 -13.56 14.08 -7.46
CA SER A 270 -13.75 12.82 -6.72
C SER A 270 -12.71 11.74 -7.07
N GLY A 271 -12.05 11.87 -8.23
CA GLY A 271 -10.91 11.05 -8.64
C GLY A 271 -9.59 11.37 -7.93
N PHE A 272 -9.45 12.52 -7.26
CA PHE A 272 -8.22 12.88 -6.55
C PHE A 272 -7.92 11.91 -5.38
N SER A 273 -6.64 11.79 -5.00
CA SER A 273 -6.23 10.99 -3.85
C SER A 273 -6.77 11.57 -2.53
N SER A 274 -6.90 10.73 -1.50
CA SER A 274 -7.33 11.18 -0.18
C SER A 274 -6.40 12.26 0.39
N ARG A 275 -5.07 12.15 0.16
CA ARG A 275 -4.08 13.16 0.54
C ARG A 275 -4.29 14.50 -0.17
N THR A 276 -4.43 14.47 -1.50
CA THR A 276 -4.74 15.65 -2.33
C THR A 276 -6.04 16.33 -1.87
N LEU A 277 -7.11 15.56 -1.65
CA LEU A 277 -8.37 16.10 -1.15
C LEU A 277 -8.26 16.66 0.27
N SER A 278 -7.39 16.12 1.11
CA SER A 278 -7.18 16.60 2.48
C SER A 278 -6.41 17.92 2.49
N ALA A 279 -5.41 18.09 1.62
CA ALA A 279 -4.75 19.38 1.40
C ALA A 279 -5.74 20.48 0.97
N ILE A 280 -6.69 20.15 0.09
CA ILE A 280 -7.78 21.06 -0.32
C ILE A 280 -8.74 21.33 0.84
N ALA A 281 -9.23 20.29 1.51
CA ALA A 281 -10.26 20.40 2.55
C ALA A 281 -9.76 21.09 3.84
N LEU A 282 -8.47 20.97 4.18
CA LEU A 282 -7.83 21.73 5.26
C LEU A 282 -7.45 23.17 4.86
N ASN A 283 -7.69 23.54 3.59
CA ASN A 283 -7.21 24.76 2.96
C ASN A 283 -5.72 25.04 3.21
N THR A 284 -4.88 24.03 3.02
CA THR A 284 -3.45 24.09 3.34
C THR A 284 -2.77 25.21 2.55
N GLY A 285 -2.18 26.18 3.26
CA GLY A 285 -1.54 27.35 2.66
C GLY A 285 -2.51 28.41 2.11
N GLU A 286 -3.79 28.36 2.48
CA GLU A 286 -4.84 29.31 2.06
C GLU A 286 -5.08 29.38 0.54
N GLN A 287 -4.70 28.32 -0.19
CA GLN A 287 -4.73 28.28 -1.67
C GLN A 287 -6.11 27.95 -2.27
N PHE A 288 -7.13 27.63 -1.46
CA PHE A 288 -8.40 27.08 -1.93
C PHE A 288 -9.61 27.91 -1.49
N THR A 289 -10.59 27.98 -2.37
CA THR A 289 -11.88 28.64 -2.15
C THR A 289 -12.80 27.80 -1.26
N ALA A 290 -13.75 28.46 -0.60
CA ALA A 290 -14.74 27.76 0.24
C ALA A 290 -15.59 26.73 -0.53
N GLU A 291 -15.78 26.89 -1.85
CA GLU A 291 -16.46 25.87 -2.66
C GLU A 291 -15.55 24.66 -2.89
N GLU A 292 -14.30 24.84 -3.30
CA GLU A 292 -13.31 23.75 -3.46
C GLU A 292 -13.15 22.93 -2.16
N VAL A 293 -12.98 23.61 -1.03
CA VAL A 293 -12.97 23.02 0.32
C VAL A 293 -14.22 22.16 0.54
N THR A 294 -15.42 22.72 0.34
CA THR A 294 -16.70 22.04 0.56
C THR A 294 -16.85 20.78 -0.29
N GLN A 295 -16.35 20.79 -1.54
CA GLN A 295 -16.44 19.63 -2.42
C GLN A 295 -15.36 18.59 -2.09
N ALA A 296 -14.17 19.01 -1.64
CA ALA A 296 -13.12 18.10 -1.22
C ALA A 296 -13.52 17.33 0.05
N GLU A 297 -14.12 18.00 1.04
CA GLU A 297 -14.73 17.34 2.19
C GLU A 297 -15.81 16.31 1.78
N ARG A 298 -16.65 16.62 0.78
CA ARG A 298 -17.68 15.71 0.28
C ARG A 298 -17.08 14.48 -0.38
N ALA A 299 -16.03 14.66 -1.18
CA ALA A 299 -15.29 13.57 -1.79
C ALA A 299 -14.62 12.67 -0.74
N LEU A 300 -14.00 13.26 0.30
CA LEU A 300 -13.43 12.51 1.44
C LEU A 300 -14.50 11.71 2.19
N ARG A 301 -15.61 12.35 2.60
CA ARG A 301 -16.73 11.67 3.29
C ARG A 301 -17.31 10.53 2.45
N SER A 302 -17.35 10.68 1.13
CA SER A 302 -17.73 9.60 0.21
C SER A 302 -16.73 8.43 0.21
N LYS A 303 -15.42 8.72 0.09
CA LYS A 303 -14.34 7.69 0.15
C LYS A 303 -14.32 6.98 1.51
N SER A 304 -14.38 7.70 2.62
CA SER A 304 -14.45 7.10 3.98
C SER A 304 -15.73 6.28 4.17
N GLY A 305 -16.88 6.73 3.65
CA GLY A 305 -18.13 5.98 3.69
C GLY A 305 -18.06 4.66 2.91
N ALA A 306 -17.44 4.68 1.72
CA ALA A 306 -17.19 3.48 0.94
C ALA A 306 -16.22 2.50 1.64
N ALA A 307 -15.13 3.01 2.23
CA ALA A 307 -14.17 2.21 2.99
C ALA A 307 -14.82 1.56 4.24
N LEU A 308 -15.61 2.32 5.01
CA LEU A 308 -16.37 1.79 6.15
C LEU A 308 -17.42 0.75 5.72
N LEU A 309 -18.10 0.96 4.58
CA LEU A 309 -19.04 -0.01 4.04
C LEU A 309 -18.35 -1.32 3.60
N ALA A 310 -17.18 -1.22 2.95
CA ALA A 310 -16.37 -2.39 2.61
C ALA A 310 -15.88 -3.14 3.86
N GLY A 311 -15.37 -2.41 4.86
CA GLY A 311 -14.96 -2.95 6.16
C GLY A 311 -16.12 -3.62 6.92
N PHE A 312 -17.32 -3.04 6.88
CA PHE A 312 -18.53 -3.65 7.44
C PHE A 312 -18.93 -4.93 6.69
N GLN A 313 -18.97 -4.90 5.36
CA GLN A 313 -19.28 -6.09 4.55
C GLN A 313 -18.28 -7.22 4.80
N ASN A 314 -16.98 -6.93 4.87
CA ASN A 314 -15.95 -7.92 5.15
C ASN A 314 -16.07 -8.47 6.57
N ALA A 315 -16.35 -7.63 7.57
CA ALA A 315 -16.66 -8.09 8.92
C ALA A 315 -17.92 -8.99 8.97
N SER A 316 -18.97 -8.65 8.22
CA SER A 316 -20.21 -9.46 8.17
C SER A 316 -20.06 -10.83 7.51
N ARG A 317 -18.97 -11.05 6.76
CA ARG A 317 -18.57 -12.36 6.20
C ARG A 317 -17.62 -13.14 7.13
N SER A 318 -17.12 -12.50 8.19
CA SER A 318 -16.23 -13.11 9.18
C SER A 318 -17.03 -13.76 10.31
N SER A 319 -16.48 -14.84 10.88
CA SER A 319 -16.95 -15.41 12.15
C SER A 319 -16.34 -14.73 13.38
N ASP A 320 -15.40 -13.79 13.19
CA ASP A 320 -14.80 -12.99 14.25
C ASP A 320 -15.62 -11.71 14.51
N PRO A 321 -16.31 -11.58 15.67
CA PRO A 321 -17.11 -10.40 16.00
C PRO A 321 -16.26 -9.15 16.28
N THR A 322 -14.94 -9.29 16.47
CA THR A 322 -14.02 -8.15 16.62
C THR A 322 -13.60 -7.55 15.26
N ALA A 323 -13.83 -8.26 14.15
CA ALA A 323 -13.35 -7.88 12.81
C ALA A 323 -13.83 -6.49 12.34
N PHE A 324 -15.02 -6.04 12.75
CA PHE A 324 -15.47 -4.68 12.45
C PHE A 324 -14.62 -3.60 13.15
N SER A 325 -14.25 -3.84 14.41
CA SER A 325 -13.39 -2.93 15.17
C SER A 325 -11.95 -2.97 14.64
N GLN A 326 -11.44 -4.15 14.27
CA GLN A 326 -10.15 -4.29 13.58
C GLN A 326 -10.12 -3.48 12.28
N ASN A 327 -11.17 -3.58 11.45
CA ASN A 327 -11.27 -2.85 10.19
C ASN A 327 -11.30 -1.32 10.39
N ILE A 328 -11.99 -0.81 11.42
CA ILE A 328 -11.94 0.63 11.76
C ILE A 328 -10.52 1.05 12.18
N MET A 329 -9.85 0.26 13.03
CA MET A 329 -8.49 0.54 13.49
C MET A 329 -7.47 0.50 12.33
N ALA A 330 -7.62 -0.45 11.40
CA ALA A 330 -6.77 -0.55 10.20
C ALA A 330 -6.98 0.64 9.26
N ILE A 331 -8.23 1.03 8.98
CA ILE A 331 -8.51 2.22 8.14
C ILE A 331 -7.92 3.48 8.79
N PHE A 332 -8.16 3.71 10.08
CA PHE A 332 -7.61 4.87 10.80
C PHE A 332 -6.08 4.90 10.74
N ALA A 333 -5.41 3.77 11.01
CA ALA A 333 -3.95 3.67 10.98
C ALA A 333 -3.38 3.92 9.57
N SER A 334 -4.06 3.47 8.52
CA SER A 334 -3.64 3.63 7.12
C SER A 334 -3.74 5.07 6.58
N MET A 335 -4.53 5.93 7.25
CA MET A 335 -4.71 7.34 6.88
C MET A 335 -3.64 8.23 7.55
N SER A 336 -3.21 9.29 6.88
CA SER A 336 -2.35 10.33 7.48
C SER A 336 -3.08 11.16 8.55
N ALA A 337 -2.35 11.97 9.33
CA ALA A 337 -2.95 12.85 10.33
C ALA A 337 -3.90 13.89 9.68
N GLU A 338 -3.49 14.42 8.53
CA GLU A 338 -4.23 15.37 7.71
C GLU A 338 -5.49 14.74 7.13
N GLU A 339 -5.39 13.49 6.63
CA GLU A 339 -6.53 12.73 6.13
C GLU A 339 -7.55 12.42 7.23
N ARG A 340 -7.10 12.05 8.43
CA ARG A 340 -7.97 11.86 9.60
C ARG A 340 -8.68 13.16 9.97
N GLN A 341 -7.96 14.27 10.03
CA GLN A 341 -8.51 15.59 10.35
C GLN A 341 -9.56 16.02 9.30
N ALA A 342 -9.23 15.93 8.01
CA ALA A 342 -10.10 16.36 6.91
C ALA A 342 -11.35 15.48 6.74
N ALA A 343 -11.23 14.17 6.99
CA ALA A 343 -12.37 13.24 6.98
C ALA A 343 -13.19 13.27 8.28
N GLY A 344 -12.75 13.96 9.33
CA GLY A 344 -13.41 14.04 10.63
C GLY A 344 -13.21 12.81 11.54
N TRP A 345 -12.23 11.95 11.26
CA TRP A 345 -11.86 10.80 12.09
C TRP A 345 -11.07 11.27 13.32
N SER A 346 -11.77 11.72 14.36
CA SER A 346 -11.15 12.10 15.63
C SER A 346 -10.55 10.90 16.38
N ASP A 347 -9.53 11.13 17.20
CA ASP A 347 -8.93 10.09 18.06
C ASP A 347 -9.97 9.38 18.95
N LYS A 348 -11.01 10.09 19.40
CA LYS A 348 -12.13 9.52 20.17
C LYS A 348 -12.91 8.42 19.43
N PHE A 349 -12.94 8.46 18.09
CA PHE A 349 -13.55 7.42 17.27
C PHE A 349 -12.65 6.17 17.23
N TYR A 350 -11.33 6.37 17.15
CA TYR A 350 -10.34 5.30 17.28
C TYR A 350 -10.32 4.69 18.69
N GLU A 351 -10.36 5.50 19.75
CA GLU A 351 -10.52 5.06 21.15
C GLU A 351 -11.81 4.23 21.33
N ALA A 352 -12.93 4.66 20.75
CA ALA A 352 -14.18 3.91 20.80
C ALA A 352 -14.09 2.55 20.07
N ALA A 353 -13.40 2.50 18.93
CA ALA A 353 -13.12 1.25 18.22
C ALA A 353 -12.19 0.33 19.02
N MET A 354 -11.14 0.86 19.65
CA MET A 354 -10.27 0.12 20.57
C MET A 354 -11.05 -0.44 21.77
N GLN A 355 -11.90 0.37 22.41
CA GLN A 355 -12.72 -0.07 23.54
C GLN A 355 -13.73 -1.14 23.12
N SER A 356 -14.31 -1.04 21.91
CA SER A 356 -15.17 -2.07 21.32
C SER A 356 -14.40 -3.38 21.08
N TYR A 357 -13.18 -3.30 20.52
CA TYR A 357 -12.29 -4.44 20.31
C TYR A 357 -11.92 -5.13 21.64
N VAL A 358 -11.45 -4.37 22.64
CA VAL A 358 -11.05 -4.89 23.96
C VAL A 358 -12.24 -5.48 24.72
N SER A 359 -13.42 -4.85 24.66
CA SER A 359 -14.63 -5.38 25.28
C SER A 359 -15.08 -6.69 24.63
N THR A 360 -15.11 -6.73 23.30
CA THR A 360 -15.58 -7.91 22.54
C THR A 360 -14.62 -9.09 22.68
N SER A 361 -13.30 -8.85 22.56
CA SER A 361 -12.28 -9.90 22.78
C SER A 361 -12.29 -10.44 24.20
N LYS A 362 -12.52 -9.59 25.22
CA LYS A 362 -12.68 -10.03 26.61
C LYS A 362 -13.97 -10.83 26.84
N LEU A 363 -15.08 -10.46 26.19
CA LEU A 363 -16.31 -11.25 26.22
C LEU A 363 -16.10 -12.63 25.59
N MET A 364 -15.39 -12.71 24.46
CA MET A 364 -15.00 -13.98 23.84
C MET A 364 -14.08 -14.81 24.73
N SER A 365 -13.08 -14.20 25.39
CA SER A 365 -12.17 -14.92 26.28
C SER A 365 -12.91 -15.51 27.48
N MET A 366 -13.83 -14.75 28.09
CA MET A 366 -14.68 -15.25 29.18
C MET A 366 -15.62 -16.37 28.70
N PHE A 367 -16.20 -16.27 27.50
CA PHE A 367 -17.01 -17.35 26.92
C PHE A 367 -16.19 -18.63 26.66
N GLY A 368 -14.98 -18.48 26.11
CA GLY A 368 -14.04 -19.58 25.90
C GLY A 368 -13.58 -20.23 27.20
N GLU A 369 -13.30 -19.44 28.23
CA GLU A 369 -12.91 -19.91 29.56
C GLU A 369 -14.04 -20.69 30.24
N THR A 370 -15.30 -20.21 30.13
CA THR A 370 -16.49 -20.94 30.63
C THR A 370 -16.90 -22.16 29.80
N THR A 371 -16.29 -22.42 28.64
CA THR A 371 -16.60 -23.58 27.77
C THR A 371 -15.44 -24.57 27.63
N GLY A 372 -14.19 -24.14 27.83
CA GLY A 372 -13.02 -25.01 27.95
C GLY A 372 -12.78 -25.53 29.38
N GLY A 373 -13.31 -24.88 30.40
CA GLY A 373 -13.27 -25.34 31.79
C GLY A 373 -14.18 -26.55 32.03
N SER A 374 -13.61 -27.67 32.47
CA SER A 374 -14.34 -28.94 32.64
C SER A 374 -15.45 -28.92 33.70
N GLY A 375 -16.57 -29.58 33.41
CA GLY A 375 -17.36 -30.28 34.43
C GLY A 375 -18.86 -29.99 34.45
N ASN A 376 -19.25 -28.77 34.85
CA ASN A 376 -20.65 -28.47 35.20
C ASN A 376 -21.39 -27.73 34.09
N SER A 377 -22.29 -28.45 33.41
CA SER A 377 -23.09 -27.93 32.30
C SER A 377 -24.09 -26.84 32.71
N LEU A 378 -24.42 -25.96 31.77
CA LEU A 378 -25.49 -24.94 31.87
C LEU A 378 -26.87 -25.47 32.30
N ALA A 379 -27.13 -26.79 32.16
CA ALA A 379 -28.34 -27.43 32.67
C ALA A 379 -28.48 -27.37 34.22
N SER A 380 -27.39 -27.13 34.97
CA SER A 380 -27.48 -26.87 36.42
C SER A 380 -27.86 -25.42 36.75
N LEU A 381 -27.75 -24.48 35.80
CA LEU A 381 -28.12 -23.07 35.97
C LEU A 381 -29.56 -22.80 35.48
N LEU A 382 -30.03 -23.57 34.49
CA LEU A 382 -31.41 -23.60 34.00
C LEU A 382 -32.08 -24.89 34.49
N GLY A 383 -32.33 -24.93 35.79
CA GLY A 383 -32.44 -26.18 36.56
C GLY A 383 -33.64 -27.08 36.28
N ARG A 384 -33.42 -28.35 36.61
CA ARG A 384 -34.41 -29.30 37.12
C ARG A 384 -33.83 -30.03 38.34
#